data_AF-A0A8R1E950-F1
#
_entry.id   AF-A0A8R1E950-F1
#
_cell.length_a   1.000
_cell.length_b   1.000
_cell.length_c   1.000
_cell.angle_alpha   90.00
_cell.angle_beta   90.00
_cell.angle_gamma   90.00
#
_symmetry.space_group_name_H-M   'P 1'
#
loop_
_entity.id
_entity.type
_entity.pdbx_description
1 polymer ?
#
loop_
_entity_poly.entity_id
_entity_poly.type
_entity_poly.pdbx_seq_one_letter_code
_entity_poly.pdbx_strand_id
1 'polypeptide(L)'
;MSLRNSLMKTGMFHDETIAEEQVVNVLNFDIHLKKDFDGRRYIERITECIPTELAPLPDNYKKVIGLENKFEKFFDTQREYYERVTAPKLYEPRNIIEFREGRYVPVNKISERNRIEMIDHMSPEDTEGFKSFLEEHWGEVS
;
A
#
# COMPACT_ATOMS: atom_id res chain seq x y z
N MET A 1 -2.82 -14.26 0.59
CA MET A 1 -2.32 -15.60 0.15
C MET A 1 -3.33 -16.44 -0.67
N SER A 2 -4.58 -15.98 -0.93
CA SER A 2 -5.52 -16.75 -1.78
C SER A 2 -5.49 -16.32 -3.25
N LEU A 3 -5.42 -15.03 -3.54
CA LEU A 3 -5.56 -14.52 -4.92
C LEU A 3 -4.35 -14.87 -5.80
N ARG A 4 -3.13 -14.70 -5.30
CA ARG A 4 -1.87 -15.15 -5.94
C ARG A 4 -1.94 -16.62 -6.37
N ASN A 5 -2.37 -17.50 -5.46
CA ASN A 5 -2.43 -18.94 -5.72
C ASN A 5 -3.54 -19.30 -6.73
N SER A 6 -4.65 -18.56 -6.72
CA SER A 6 -5.71 -18.72 -7.72
C SER A 6 -5.26 -18.27 -9.12
N LEU A 7 -4.52 -17.16 -9.23
CA LEU A 7 -4.02 -16.62 -10.50
C LEU A 7 -2.89 -17.46 -11.11
N MET A 8 -2.04 -18.07 -10.29
CA MET A 8 -1.03 -19.02 -10.77
C MET A 8 -1.68 -20.31 -11.30
N LYS A 9 -2.77 -20.78 -10.67
CA LYS A 9 -3.48 -22.01 -11.07
C LYS A 9 -4.31 -21.86 -12.34
N THR A 10 -4.69 -20.64 -12.74
CA THR A 10 -5.42 -20.41 -14.01
C THR A 10 -4.51 -20.38 -15.23
N GLY A 11 -3.18 -20.53 -15.06
CA GLY A 11 -2.21 -20.63 -16.17
C GLY A 11 -1.96 -19.31 -16.90
N MET A 12 -2.41 -18.18 -16.35
CA MET A 12 -2.26 -16.87 -17.00
C MET A 12 -0.86 -16.25 -16.84
N PHE A 13 -0.01 -16.73 -15.92
CA PHE A 13 1.30 -16.13 -15.63
C PHE A 13 2.38 -17.18 -15.39
N HIS A 14 3.54 -16.99 -16.02
CA HIS A 14 4.74 -17.83 -15.85
C HIS A 14 5.77 -17.22 -14.88
N ASP A 15 5.57 -15.97 -14.43
CA ASP A 15 6.48 -15.22 -13.56
C ASP A 15 5.72 -14.71 -12.32
N GLU A 16 6.14 -15.15 -11.14
CA GLU A 16 5.50 -14.79 -9.86
C GLU A 16 5.59 -13.28 -9.58
N THR A 17 6.64 -12.60 -10.07
CA THR A 17 6.90 -11.18 -9.82
C THR A 17 5.87 -10.29 -10.53
N ILE A 18 5.57 -10.63 -11.79
CA ILE A 18 4.59 -9.91 -12.62
C ILE A 18 3.18 -10.11 -12.07
N ALA A 19 2.87 -11.33 -11.61
CA ALA A 19 1.58 -11.61 -10.98
C ALA A 19 1.40 -10.81 -9.68
N GLU A 20 2.46 -10.61 -8.90
CA GLU A 20 2.39 -9.84 -7.66
C GLU A 20 2.23 -8.33 -7.92
N GLU A 21 2.99 -7.76 -8.87
CA GLU A 21 2.82 -6.37 -9.31
C GLU A 21 1.40 -6.08 -9.81
N GLN A 22 0.83 -6.98 -10.60
CA GLN A 22 -0.55 -6.83 -11.10
C GLN A 22 -1.58 -6.93 -9.98
N VAL A 23 -1.37 -7.81 -9.00
CA VAL A 23 -2.29 -7.96 -7.87
C VAL A 23 -2.26 -6.74 -6.95
N VAL A 24 -1.07 -6.18 -6.68
CA VAL A 24 -0.93 -4.99 -5.83
C VAL A 24 -1.65 -3.78 -6.42
N ASN A 25 -1.62 -3.62 -7.74
CA ASN A 25 -2.30 -2.51 -8.40
C ASN A 25 -3.83 -2.60 -8.36
N VAL A 26 -4.40 -3.79 -8.10
CA VAL A 26 -5.85 -4.03 -8.08
C VAL A 26 -6.41 -4.06 -6.66
N LEU A 27 -5.57 -4.32 -5.66
CA LEU A 27 -5.98 -4.36 -4.26
C LEU A 27 -5.84 -2.98 -3.61
N ASN A 28 -6.94 -2.23 -3.53
CA ASN A 28 -6.95 -0.94 -2.83
C ASN A 28 -7.01 -1.09 -1.30
N PHE A 29 -7.81 -2.04 -0.79
CA PHE A 29 -8.01 -2.26 0.64
C PHE A 29 -8.00 -3.75 1.03
N ASP A 30 -7.38 -4.05 2.17
CA ASP A 30 -7.45 -5.32 2.89
C ASP A 30 -8.32 -5.18 4.14
N ILE A 31 -9.38 -5.99 4.22
CA ILE A 31 -10.32 -5.99 5.34
C ILE A 31 -10.05 -7.22 6.21
N HIS A 32 -9.53 -7.00 7.42
CA HIS A 32 -9.20 -8.08 8.34
C HIS A 32 -10.40 -8.40 9.24
N LEU A 33 -11.06 -9.52 8.99
CA LEU A 33 -12.19 -9.99 9.80
C LEU A 33 -11.73 -10.96 10.89
N LYS A 34 -12.20 -10.74 12.12
CA LYS A 34 -11.91 -11.59 13.28
C LYS A 34 -13.20 -12.13 13.89
N LYS A 35 -13.09 -13.27 14.54
CA LYS A 35 -14.15 -13.89 15.33
C LYS A 35 -13.70 -13.91 16.80
N ASP A 36 -14.53 -13.39 17.70
CA ASP A 36 -14.28 -13.51 19.14
C ASP A 36 -14.69 -14.88 19.69
N PHE A 37 -14.42 -15.10 20.98
CA PHE A 37 -14.77 -16.34 21.68
C PHE A 37 -16.29 -16.56 21.81
N ASP A 38 -17.07 -15.49 21.81
CA ASP A 38 -18.54 -15.51 21.82
C ASP A 38 -19.14 -15.78 20.43
N GLY A 39 -18.28 -15.87 19.41
CA GLY A 39 -18.62 -16.19 18.05
C GLY A 39 -19.08 -15.03 17.18
N ARG A 40 -19.00 -13.79 17.69
CA ARG A 40 -19.29 -12.57 16.93
C ARG A 40 -18.14 -12.29 15.97
N ARG A 41 -18.50 -11.88 14.75
CA ARG A 41 -17.54 -11.44 13.74
C ARG A 41 -17.50 -9.93 13.70
N TYR A 42 -16.31 -9.38 13.66
CA TYR A 42 -16.09 -7.94 13.52
C TYR A 42 -14.86 -7.69 12.65
N ILE A 43 -14.79 -6.50 12.07
CA ILE A 43 -13.63 -6.07 11.32
C ILE A 43 -12.60 -5.61 12.36
N GLU A 44 -11.46 -6.30 12.46
CA GLU A 44 -10.39 -5.88 13.37
C GLU A 44 -9.71 -4.62 12.84
N ARG A 45 -9.52 -4.54 11.52
CA ARG A 45 -8.95 -3.38 10.85
C ARG A 45 -9.27 -3.34 9.35
N ILE A 46 -9.24 -2.14 8.79
CA ILE A 46 -9.23 -1.88 7.35
C ILE A 46 -7.89 -1.25 7.02
N THR A 47 -7.18 -1.86 6.09
CA THR A 47 -5.81 -1.47 5.70
C THR A 47 -5.81 -1.08 4.25
N GLU A 48 -5.32 0.11 3.94
CA GLU A 48 -5.04 0.52 2.58
C GLU A 48 -3.72 -0.10 2.12
N CYS A 49 -3.70 -0.65 0.91
CA CYS A 49 -2.48 -1.12 0.27
C CYS A 49 -1.99 -0.01 -0.68
N ILE A 50 -0.96 0.73 -0.27
CA ILE A 50 -0.42 1.84 -1.06
C ILE A 50 0.70 1.29 -1.95
N PRO A 51 0.56 1.30 -3.29
CA PRO A 51 1.63 0.82 -4.16
C PRO A 51 2.89 1.67 -3.97
N THR A 52 4.04 1.00 -3.89
CA THR A 52 5.33 1.69 -3.74
C THR A 52 5.85 2.09 -5.12
N GLU A 53 6.05 3.40 -5.33
CA GLU A 53 6.76 3.87 -6.50
C GLU A 53 8.27 3.66 -6.32
N LEU A 54 8.90 2.99 -7.29
CA LEU A 54 10.34 2.80 -7.29
C LEU A 54 11.03 4.14 -7.63
N ALA A 55 11.52 4.84 -6.60
CA ALA A 55 12.35 6.02 -6.79
C ALA A 55 13.59 5.69 -7.66
N PRO A 56 14.14 6.63 -8.45
CA PRO A 56 15.37 6.39 -9.19
C PRO A 56 16.50 5.92 -8.25
N LEU A 57 17.37 5.03 -8.74
CA LEU A 57 18.56 4.63 -8.00
C LEU A 57 19.42 5.86 -7.68
N PRO A 58 20.05 5.94 -6.48
CA PRO A 58 20.90 7.07 -6.14
C PRO A 58 22.04 7.25 -7.15
N ASP A 59 22.20 8.47 -7.64
CA ASP A 59 23.26 8.83 -8.60
C ASP A 59 24.45 9.55 -7.95
N ASN A 60 24.53 9.49 -6.62
CA ASN A 60 25.48 10.25 -5.81
C ASN A 60 26.93 10.03 -6.20
N TYR A 61 27.29 8.83 -6.70
CA TYR A 61 28.64 8.53 -7.21
C TYR A 61 29.09 9.46 -8.35
N LYS A 62 28.16 10.10 -9.08
CA LYS A 62 28.48 11.08 -10.14
C LYS A 62 28.96 12.43 -9.60
N LYS A 63 28.57 12.76 -8.35
CA LYS A 63 28.78 14.08 -7.73
C LYS A 63 30.00 14.11 -6.80
N VAL A 64 30.65 12.97 -6.56
CA VAL A 64 31.76 12.83 -5.61
C VAL A 64 33.10 12.83 -6.33
N ILE A 65 34.07 13.55 -5.75
CA ILE A 65 35.45 13.63 -6.21
C ILE A 65 36.30 12.60 -5.44
N GLY A 66 37.24 11.95 -6.13
CA GLY A 66 38.08 10.91 -5.56
C GLY A 66 37.58 9.52 -5.91
N LEU A 67 38.49 8.67 -6.39
CA LEU A 67 38.18 7.34 -6.91
C LEU A 67 37.58 6.42 -5.85
N GLU A 68 38.13 6.44 -4.63
CA GLU A 68 37.70 5.60 -3.51
C GLU A 68 36.27 5.93 -3.06
N ASN A 69 35.97 7.21 -2.79
CA ASN A 69 34.63 7.66 -2.42
C ASN A 69 33.61 7.41 -3.54
N LYS A 70 34.03 7.48 -4.80
CA LYS A 70 33.19 7.18 -5.95
C LYS A 70 32.84 5.68 -6.01
N PHE A 71 33.80 4.80 -5.72
CA PHE A 71 33.56 3.37 -5.62
C PHE A 71 32.62 3.03 -4.46
N GLU A 72 32.82 3.63 -3.28
CA GLU A 72 31.91 3.43 -2.14
C GLU A 72 30.46 3.76 -2.50
N LYS A 73 30.22 4.97 -3.04
CA LYS A 73 28.86 5.39 -3.43
C LYS A 73 28.30 4.57 -4.59
N PHE A 74 29.15 4.04 -5.46
CA PHE A 74 28.71 3.12 -6.51
C PHE A 74 28.28 1.77 -5.93
N PHE A 75 29.02 1.22 -4.97
CA PHE A 75 28.63 -0.01 -4.28
C PHE A 75 27.34 0.16 -3.48
N ASP A 76 27.11 1.32 -2.86
CA ASP A 76 25.83 1.65 -2.23
C ASP A 76 24.68 1.57 -3.24
N THR A 77 24.83 2.22 -4.41
CA THR A 77 23.83 2.15 -5.49
C THR A 77 23.59 0.72 -5.98
N GLN A 78 24.65 -0.08 -6.15
CA GLN A 78 24.54 -1.47 -6.58
C GLN A 78 23.84 -2.35 -5.52
N ARG A 79 24.16 -2.15 -4.24
CA ARG A 79 23.50 -2.84 -3.14
C ARG A 79 22.00 -2.57 -3.14
N GLU A 80 21.61 -1.30 -3.26
CA GLU A 80 20.20 -0.92 -3.30
C GLU A 80 19.48 -1.55 -4.50
N TYR A 81 20.11 -1.60 -5.67
CA TYR A 81 19.58 -2.31 -6.83
C TYR A 81 19.35 -3.80 -6.52
N TYR A 82 20.35 -4.49 -5.96
CA TYR A 82 20.21 -5.91 -5.61
C TYR A 82 19.12 -6.15 -4.56
N GLU A 83 19.01 -5.30 -3.54
CA GLU A 83 17.95 -5.38 -2.52
C GLU A 83 16.57 -5.23 -3.17
N ARG A 84 16.38 -4.25 -4.07
CA ARG A 84 15.10 -4.03 -4.77
C ARG A 84 14.70 -5.20 -5.69
N VAL A 85 15.67 -5.82 -6.36
CA VAL A 85 15.44 -6.95 -7.26
C VAL A 85 15.18 -8.25 -6.50
N THR A 86 15.88 -8.47 -5.39
CA THR A 86 15.75 -9.73 -4.62
C THR A 86 14.59 -9.72 -3.63
N ALA A 87 14.17 -8.55 -3.16
CA ALA A 87 13.06 -8.39 -2.22
C ALA A 87 12.25 -7.12 -2.57
N PRO A 88 11.47 -7.15 -3.66
CA PRO A 88 10.71 -5.98 -4.09
C PRO A 88 9.68 -5.59 -3.02
N LYS A 89 9.76 -4.35 -2.55
CA LYS A 89 8.70 -3.74 -1.73
C LYS A 89 7.66 -3.16 -2.69
N LEU A 90 6.62 -3.95 -2.98
CA LEU A 90 5.60 -3.58 -3.97
C LEU A 90 4.51 -2.68 -3.38
N TYR A 91 4.26 -2.77 -2.07
CA TYR A 91 3.27 -1.94 -1.40
C TYR A 91 3.63 -1.67 0.06
N GLU A 92 3.07 -0.57 0.57
CA GLU A 92 3.08 -0.20 1.98
C GLU A 92 1.68 -0.36 2.56
N PRO A 93 1.49 -1.19 3.61
CA PRO A 93 0.21 -1.31 4.28
C PRO A 93 0.00 -0.12 5.24
N ARG A 94 -1.14 0.58 5.12
CA ARG A 94 -1.54 1.66 6.02
C ARG A 94 -2.90 1.37 6.65
N ASN A 95 -2.96 1.17 7.96
CA ASN A 95 -4.23 0.97 8.65
C ASN A 95 -5.05 2.27 8.64
N ILE A 96 -6.26 2.23 8.10
CA ILE A 96 -7.18 3.38 8.02
C ILE A 96 -8.14 3.36 9.20
N ILE A 97 -8.71 2.19 9.50
CA ILE A 97 -9.64 1.98 10.61
C ILE A 97 -9.15 0.79 11.42
N GLU A 98 -9.21 0.90 12.75
CA GLU A 98 -8.91 -0.19 13.67
C GLU A 98 -10.01 -0.33 14.71
N PHE A 99 -10.29 -1.55 15.13
CA PHE A 99 -11.19 -1.84 16.23
C PHE A 99 -10.41 -1.88 17.54
N ARG A 100 -10.59 -0.85 18.38
CA ARG A 100 -9.91 -0.70 19.67
C ARG A 100 -10.94 -0.46 20.76
N GLU A 101 -10.83 -1.20 21.86
CA GLU A 101 -11.69 -1.03 23.04
C GLU A 101 -13.21 -1.06 22.74
N GLY A 102 -13.63 -1.91 21.81
CA GLY A 102 -15.05 -2.08 21.48
C GLY A 102 -15.62 -1.10 20.45
N ARG A 103 -14.79 -0.22 19.87
CA ARG A 103 -15.21 0.78 18.87
C ARG A 103 -14.25 0.83 17.67
N TYR A 104 -14.78 1.29 16.54
CA TYR A 104 -13.98 1.60 15.36
C TYR A 104 -13.34 2.99 15.52
N VAL A 105 -12.03 3.05 15.33
CA VAL A 105 -11.23 4.27 15.43
C VAL A 105 -10.51 4.49 14.10
N PRO A 106 -10.70 5.64 13.44
CA PRO A 106 -9.87 6.01 12.31
C PRO A 106 -8.46 6.37 12.80
N VAL A 107 -7.45 5.80 12.15
CA VAL A 107 -6.04 5.90 12.58
C VAL A 107 -5.21 6.72 11.61
N ASN A 108 -5.30 6.44 10.31
CA ASN A 108 -4.57 7.18 9.28
C ASN A 108 -5.49 7.57 8.13
N LYS A 109 -5.12 8.64 7.43
CA LYS A 109 -5.85 9.13 6.26
C LYS A 109 -5.69 8.18 5.09
N ILE A 110 -6.77 8.02 4.32
CA ILE A 110 -6.77 7.33 3.02
C ILE A 110 -5.92 8.14 2.04
N SER A 111 -5.12 7.48 1.20
CA SER A 111 -4.32 8.15 0.17
C SER A 111 -5.18 8.96 -0.80
N GLU A 112 -4.59 10.02 -1.37
CA GLU A 112 -5.29 10.89 -2.32
C GLU A 112 -5.83 10.12 -3.53
N ARG A 113 -5.01 9.21 -4.08
CA ARG A 113 -5.38 8.34 -5.20
C ARG A 113 -6.68 7.59 -4.91
N ASN A 114 -6.71 6.85 -3.81
CA ASN A 114 -7.87 6.02 -3.47
C ASN A 114 -9.08 6.88 -3.07
N ARG A 115 -8.89 8.07 -2.48
CA ARG A 115 -10.02 9.00 -2.22
C ARG A 115 -10.68 9.45 -3.52
N ILE A 116 -9.89 9.84 -4.52
CA ILE A 116 -10.41 10.26 -5.83
C ILE A 116 -11.17 9.10 -6.49
N GLU A 117 -10.57 7.91 -6.53
CA GLU A 117 -11.23 6.71 -7.08
C GLU A 117 -12.53 6.38 -6.33
N MET A 118 -12.55 6.47 -5.00
CA MET A 118 -13.74 6.22 -4.19
C MET A 118 -14.85 7.23 -4.49
N ILE A 119 -14.53 8.52 -4.60
CA ILE A 119 -15.51 9.57 -4.93
C ILE A 119 -16.10 9.37 -6.33
N ASP A 120 -15.27 8.99 -7.31
CA ASP A 120 -15.72 8.75 -8.70
C ASP A 120 -16.73 7.59 -8.80
N HIS A 121 -16.66 6.63 -7.87
CA HIS A 121 -17.55 5.46 -7.83
C HIS A 121 -18.71 5.61 -6.82
N MET A 122 -18.86 6.77 -6.18
CA MET A 122 -19.93 7.05 -5.21
C MET A 122 -21.09 7.83 -5.84
N SER A 123 -22.28 7.67 -5.26
CA SER A 123 -23.39 8.57 -5.56
C SER A 123 -23.11 9.98 -5.02
N PRO A 124 -23.80 11.03 -5.51
CA PRO A 124 -23.64 12.39 -4.97
C PRO A 124 -23.95 12.48 -3.48
N GLU A 125 -24.96 11.72 -3.02
CA GLU A 125 -25.39 11.65 -1.62
C GLU A 125 -24.32 10.99 -0.73
N ASP A 126 -23.76 9.86 -1.18
CA ASP A 126 -22.68 9.16 -0.46
C ASP A 126 -21.39 9.98 -0.43
N THR A 127 -21.11 10.71 -1.52
CA THR A 127 -19.92 11.57 -1.63
C THR A 127 -19.91 12.67 -0.58
N GLU A 128 -21.06 13.30 -0.32
CA GLU A 128 -21.18 14.34 0.69
C GLU A 128 -20.98 13.78 2.11
N GLY A 129 -21.58 12.61 2.39
CA GLY A 129 -21.34 11.88 3.63
C GLY A 129 -19.88 11.48 3.83
N PHE A 130 -19.22 11.01 2.76
CA PHE A 130 -17.82 10.63 2.78
C PHE A 130 -16.89 11.83 3.02
N LYS A 131 -17.11 12.96 2.34
CA LYS A 131 -16.34 14.20 2.56
C LYS A 131 -16.48 14.69 4.01
N SER A 132 -17.70 14.70 4.53
CA SER A 132 -17.98 15.08 5.92
C SER A 132 -17.23 14.18 6.91
N PHE A 133 -17.20 12.87 6.66
CA PHE A 133 -16.45 11.91 7.46
C PHE A 133 -14.93 12.18 7.43
N LEU A 134 -14.36 12.48 6.26
CA LEU A 134 -12.94 12.82 6.11
C LEU A 134 -12.57 14.09 6.88
N GLU A 135 -13.45 15.09 6.83
CA GLU A 135 -13.27 16.35 7.54
C GLU A 135 -13.33 16.16 9.06
N GLU A 136 -14.32 15.43 9.57
CA GLU A 136 -14.48 15.19 11.01
C GLU A 136 -13.28 14.45 11.63
N HIS A 137 -12.73 13.46 10.93
CA HIS A 137 -11.71 12.57 11.51
C HIS A 137 -10.29 12.95 11.16
N TRP A 138 -10.07 13.65 10.04
CA TRP A 138 -8.73 13.96 9.53
C TRP A 138 -8.53 15.42 9.14
N GLY A 139 -9.54 16.28 9.29
CA GLY A 139 -9.45 17.73 9.15
C GLY A 139 -9.05 18.21 7.75
N GLU A 140 -9.35 17.45 6.69
CA GLU A 140 -8.96 17.81 5.33
C GLU A 140 -10.05 18.59 4.61
N VAL A 141 -9.93 19.92 4.60
CA VAL A 141 -10.37 20.73 3.45
C VAL A 141 -9.34 21.82 3.19
N SER A 142 -8.67 21.74 2.04
CA SER A 142 -8.52 22.84 1.06
C SER A 142 -7.90 22.28 -0.21
#